data_AF-A0A8J8PUN5-F1
#
_entry.id   AF-A0A8J8PUN5-F1
#
_cell.length_a   1.000
_cell.length_b   1.000
_cell.length_c   1.000
_cell.angle_alpha   90.00
_cell.angle_beta   90.00
_cell.angle_gamma   90.00
#
_symmetry.space_group_name_H-M   'P 1'
#
loop_
_entity.id
_entity.type
_entity.pdbx_description
1 polymer ?
#
loop_
_entity_poly.entity_id
_entity_poly.type
_entity_poly.pdbx_seq_one_letter_code
_entity_poly.pdbx_strand_id
1 'polypeptide(L)'
;LILVSLILYYITLTPFTPYYIILIISGITGIGFAMFWPSNATAIMFSAPREYYGSVSGISRTLGNVGTTISYVLSISVATLVVPRYVAFEIFLGTNVLDGKVSMAFVNGLHFAFLVSSVIIFVSIILSILGGNTKVKQ
;
A
#
# COMPACT_ATOMS: atom_id res chain seq x y z
N LEU A 1 -11.72 -1.56 2.95
CA LEU A 1 -10.93 -2.72 3.42
C LEU A 1 -9.44 -2.38 3.57
N ILE A 2 -8.77 -1.85 2.53
CA ILE A 2 -7.35 -1.48 2.61
C ILE A 2 -7.07 -0.47 3.73
N LEU A 3 -7.87 0.60 3.85
CA LEU A 3 -7.71 1.55 4.97
C LEU A 3 -7.86 0.88 6.35
N VAL A 4 -8.82 -0.03 6.46
CA VAL A 4 -9.09 -0.76 7.72
C VAL A 4 -7.90 -1.65 8.07
N SER A 5 -7.32 -2.36 7.12
CA SER A 5 -6.14 -3.20 7.39
C SER A 5 -4.91 -2.39 7.78
N LEU A 6 -4.69 -1.21 7.20
CA LEU A 6 -3.63 -0.29 7.62
C LEU A 6 -3.80 0.18 9.07
N ILE A 7 -5.03 0.52 9.47
CA ILE A 7 -5.35 0.89 10.86
C ILE A 7 -5.17 -0.31 11.80
N LEU A 8 -5.60 -1.51 11.39
CA LEU A 8 -5.41 -2.72 12.19
C LEU A 8 -3.93 -3.02 12.40
N TYR A 9 -3.08 -2.88 11.38
CA TYR A 9 -1.64 -3.01 11.56
C TYR A 9 -1.08 -1.96 12.51
N TYR A 10 -1.51 -0.70 12.37
CA TYR A 10 -1.07 0.39 13.26
C TYR A 10 -1.41 0.13 14.74
N ILE A 11 -2.53 -0.54 15.03
CA ILE A 11 -2.95 -0.79 16.42
C ILE A 11 -2.34 -2.09 16.96
N THR A 12 -2.20 -3.12 16.12
CA THR A 12 -1.94 -4.50 16.58
C THR A 12 -0.51 -4.98 16.35
N LEU A 13 0.28 -4.31 15.50
CA LEU A 13 1.62 -4.78 15.16
C LEU A 13 2.63 -4.44 16.27
N THR A 14 3.23 -5.48 16.82
CA THR A 14 4.29 -5.43 17.83
C THR A 14 5.33 -6.50 17.47
N PRO A 15 6.56 -6.44 18.03
CA PRO A 15 7.54 -7.50 17.83
C PRO A 15 7.08 -8.90 18.27
N PHE A 16 6.04 -8.97 19.11
CA PHE A 16 5.50 -10.21 19.68
C PHE A 16 4.15 -10.61 19.07
N THR A 17 3.68 -9.89 18.05
CA THR A 17 2.38 -10.16 17.44
C THR A 17 2.37 -11.55 16.79
N PRO A 18 1.41 -12.42 17.15
CA PRO A 18 1.31 -13.74 16.56
C PRO A 18 1.13 -13.68 15.03
N TYR A 19 1.82 -14.58 14.31
CA TYR A 19 1.80 -14.61 12.84
C TYR A 19 0.40 -14.75 12.24
N TYR A 20 -0.52 -15.45 12.91
CA TYR A 20 -1.89 -15.62 12.41
C TYR A 20 -2.64 -14.28 12.30
N ILE A 21 -2.37 -13.31 13.19
CA ILE A 21 -2.98 -11.97 13.12
C ILE A 21 -2.50 -11.26 11.86
N ILE A 22 -1.19 -11.35 11.57
CA ILE A 22 -0.59 -10.75 10.37
C ILE A 22 -1.23 -11.36 9.11
N LEU A 23 -1.39 -12.68 9.06
CA LEU A 23 -2.01 -13.38 7.94
C LEU A 23 -3.46 -12.95 7.71
N ILE A 24 -4.26 -12.82 8.77
CA ILE A 24 -5.65 -12.40 8.68
C ILE A 24 -5.74 -10.96 8.15
N ILE A 25 -4.95 -10.03 8.69
CA ILE A 25 -4.94 -8.62 8.25
C ILE A 25 -4.44 -8.51 6.79
N SER A 26 -3.45 -9.32 6.40
CA SER A 26 -2.99 -9.44 5.01
C SER A 26 -4.11 -9.94 4.10
N GLY A 27 -4.88 -10.94 4.55
CA GLY A 27 -6.05 -11.45 3.84
C GLY A 27 -7.10 -10.38 3.59
N ILE A 28 -7.43 -9.58 4.60
CA ILE A 28 -8.36 -8.43 4.47
C ILE A 28 -7.84 -7.42 3.43
N THR A 29 -6.53 -7.16 3.43
CA THR A 29 -5.88 -6.29 2.44
C THR A 29 -6.02 -6.87 1.03
N GLY A 30 -5.77 -8.17 0.86
CA GLY A 30 -5.91 -8.88 -0.42
C GLY A 30 -7.33 -8.84 -0.98
N ILE A 31 -8.35 -9.04 -0.13
CA ILE A 31 -9.76 -8.91 -0.53
C ILE A 31 -10.05 -7.47 -0.97
N GLY A 32 -9.56 -6.47 -0.23
CA GLY A 32 -9.68 -5.07 -0.62
C GLY A 32 -9.09 -4.77 -2.00
N PHE A 33 -7.92 -5.31 -2.28
CA PHE A 33 -7.28 -5.22 -3.60
C PHE A 33 -8.13 -5.90 -4.69
N ALA A 34 -8.58 -7.13 -4.45
CA ALA A 34 -9.36 -7.91 -5.39
C ALA A 34 -10.69 -7.24 -5.76
N MET A 35 -11.32 -6.52 -4.83
CA MET A 35 -12.55 -5.76 -5.11
C MET A 35 -12.28 -4.44 -5.86
N PHE A 36 -11.18 -3.76 -5.51
CA PHE A 36 -10.91 -2.42 -6.04
C PHE A 36 -10.45 -2.46 -7.50
N TRP A 37 -9.55 -3.38 -7.87
CA TRP A 37 -8.94 -3.41 -9.21
C TRP A 37 -9.96 -3.57 -10.35
N PRO A 38 -10.87 -4.57 -10.32
CA PRO A 38 -11.87 -4.74 -11.38
C PRO A 38 -12.85 -3.57 -11.43
N SER A 39 -13.30 -3.08 -10.27
CA SER A 39 -14.24 -1.96 -10.17
C SER A 39 -13.64 -0.68 -10.75
N ASN A 40 -12.39 -0.38 -10.39
CA ASN A 40 -11.65 0.78 -10.89
C ASN A 40 -11.37 0.69 -12.39
N ALA A 41 -10.89 -0.47 -12.88
CA ALA A 41 -10.63 -0.67 -14.30
C ALA A 41 -11.92 -0.45 -15.13
N THR A 42 -13.05 -0.96 -14.64
CA THR A 42 -14.35 -0.81 -15.28
C THR A 42 -14.83 0.65 -15.27
N ALA A 43 -14.71 1.35 -14.14
CA ALA A 43 -15.10 2.75 -14.01
C ALA A 43 -14.30 3.67 -14.95
N ILE A 44 -12.98 3.44 -15.06
CA ILE A 44 -12.12 4.20 -15.98
C ILE A 44 -12.57 3.98 -17.43
N MET A 45 -12.84 2.76 -17.84
CA MET A 45 -13.25 2.46 -19.22
C MET A 45 -14.62 3.08 -19.56
N PHE A 46 -15.59 3.00 -18.65
CA PHE A 46 -16.92 3.58 -18.87
C PHE A 46 -16.97 5.10 -18.80
N SER A 47 -15.89 5.75 -18.37
CA SER A 47 -15.80 7.22 -18.36
C SER A 47 -15.53 7.83 -19.74
N ALA A 48 -15.26 7.01 -20.76
CA ALA A 48 -14.91 7.46 -22.11
C ALA A 48 -15.74 6.78 -23.21
N PRO A 49 -15.86 7.41 -24.40
CA PRO A 49 -16.46 6.77 -25.57
C PRO A 49 -15.70 5.50 -26.00
N ARG A 50 -16.43 4.55 -26.60
CA ARG A 50 -15.90 3.23 -26.98
C ARG A 50 -14.74 3.31 -27.96
N GLU A 51 -14.75 4.31 -28.82
CA GLU A 51 -13.72 4.58 -29.84
C GLU A 51 -12.34 4.85 -29.21
N TYR A 52 -12.31 5.31 -27.96
CA TYR A 52 -11.08 5.66 -27.24
C TYR A 52 -10.63 4.61 -26.21
N TYR A 53 -11.29 3.45 -26.11
CA TYR A 53 -10.93 2.43 -25.12
C TYR A 53 -9.47 2.00 -25.20
N GLY A 54 -8.90 1.90 -26.42
CA GLY A 54 -7.48 1.61 -26.60
C GLY A 54 -6.59 2.65 -25.91
N SER A 55 -6.81 3.93 -26.20
CA SER A 55 -6.05 5.05 -25.62
C SER A 55 -6.25 5.17 -24.11
N VAL A 56 -7.50 5.05 -23.62
CA VAL A 56 -7.84 5.13 -22.19
C VAL A 56 -7.20 4.00 -21.40
N SER A 57 -7.22 2.77 -21.94
CA SER A 57 -6.54 1.63 -21.34
C SER A 57 -5.02 1.83 -21.25
N GLY A 58 -4.41 2.40 -22.30
CA GLY A 58 -2.99 2.70 -22.35
C GLY A 58 -2.58 3.77 -21.33
N ILE A 59 -3.35 4.86 -21.25
CA ILE A 59 -3.13 5.93 -20.26
C ILE A 59 -3.30 5.39 -18.84
N SER A 60 -4.39 4.65 -18.58
CA SER A 60 -4.64 4.04 -17.27
C SER A 60 -3.51 3.11 -16.82
N ARG A 61 -3.03 2.25 -17.72
CA ARG A 61 -1.91 1.35 -17.43
C ARG A 61 -0.60 2.09 -17.22
N THR A 62 -0.35 3.14 -18.00
CA THR A 62 0.84 3.99 -17.85
C THR A 62 0.83 4.70 -16.49
N LEU A 63 -0.27 5.35 -16.13
CA LEU A 63 -0.43 6.02 -14.84
C LEU A 63 -0.33 5.04 -13.67
N GLY A 64 -0.92 3.85 -13.79
CA GLY A 64 -0.80 2.79 -12.78
C GLY A 64 0.64 2.32 -12.58
N ASN A 65 1.38 2.12 -13.67
CA ASN A 65 2.80 1.76 -13.62
C ASN A 65 3.65 2.87 -13.00
N VAL A 66 3.43 4.13 -13.40
CA VAL A 66 4.14 5.30 -12.83
C VAL A 66 3.91 5.40 -11.32
N GLY A 67 2.66 5.26 -10.86
CA GLY A 67 2.34 5.26 -9.44
C GLY A 67 3.04 4.13 -8.67
N THR A 68 3.10 2.94 -9.26
CA THR A 68 3.81 1.79 -8.67
C THR A 68 5.33 2.04 -8.59
N THR A 69 5.93 2.58 -9.65
CA THR A 69 7.37 2.92 -9.66
C THR A 69 7.69 3.97 -8.59
N ILE A 70 6.89 5.04 -8.48
CA ILE A 70 7.06 6.05 -7.43
C ILE A 70 6.96 5.41 -6.04
N SER A 71 6.01 4.48 -5.85
CA SER A 71 5.84 3.76 -4.57
C SER A 71 7.07 2.94 -4.19
N TYR A 72 7.71 2.26 -5.16
CA TYR A 72 8.95 1.53 -4.90
C TYR A 72 10.11 2.46 -4.56
N VAL A 73 10.28 3.55 -5.30
CA VAL A 73 11.33 4.54 -5.02
C VAL A 73 11.17 5.11 -3.61
N LEU A 74 9.95 5.49 -3.23
CA LEU A 74 9.65 5.95 -1.87
C LEU A 74 9.93 4.88 -0.81
N SER A 75 9.48 3.65 -1.04
CA SER A 75 9.65 2.55 -0.08
C SER A 75 11.12 2.23 0.17
N ILE A 76 11.92 2.13 -0.90
CA ILE A 76 13.36 1.87 -0.80
C ILE A 76 14.07 3.04 -0.11
N SER A 77 13.72 4.29 -0.46
CA SER A 77 14.31 5.48 0.16
C SER A 77 14.01 5.58 1.65
N VAL A 78 12.78 5.27 2.07
CA VAL A 78 12.42 5.23 3.50
C VAL A 78 13.14 4.09 4.21
N ALA A 79 13.19 2.91 3.59
CA ALA A 79 13.89 1.76 4.17
C ALA A 79 15.38 2.04 4.41
N THR A 80 16.06 2.72 3.48
CA THR A 80 17.48 3.08 3.64
C THR A 80 17.71 4.17 4.68
N LEU A 81 16.73 5.05 4.94
CA LEU A 81 16.81 6.05 6.01
C LEU A 81 16.56 5.45 7.40
N VAL A 82 15.66 4.47 7.49
CA VAL A 82 15.24 3.88 8.77
C VAL A 82 16.18 2.77 9.22
N VAL A 83 16.80 2.03 8.30
CA VAL A 83 17.72 0.93 8.64
C VAL A 83 19.15 1.47 8.69
N PRO A 84 19.76 1.61 9.89
CA PRO A 84 21.14 2.05 10.01
C PRO A 84 22.08 1.05 9.31
N ARG A 85 23.15 1.57 8.72
CA ARG A 85 24.12 0.76 7.96
C ARG A 85 24.67 -0.42 8.77
N TYR A 86 24.87 -0.25 10.09
CA TYR A 86 25.36 -1.32 10.96
C TYR A 86 24.34 -2.46 11.12
N VAL A 87 23.03 -2.16 11.23
CA VAL A 87 21.97 -3.17 11.32
C VAL A 87 21.88 -3.99 10.04
N ALA A 88 22.00 -3.34 8.87
CA ALA A 88 22.04 -4.06 7.60
C ALA A 88 23.22 -5.05 7.54
N PHE A 89 24.41 -4.64 8.00
CA PHE A 89 25.57 -5.53 8.07
C PHE A 89 25.36 -6.70 9.04
N GLU A 90 24.76 -6.49 10.21
CA GLU A 90 24.49 -7.57 11.18
C GLU A 90 23.50 -8.61 10.62
N ILE A 91 22.48 -8.17 9.88
CA ILE A 91 21.53 -9.06 9.19
C ILE A 91 22.23 -9.86 8.07
N PHE A 92 23.10 -9.22 7.28
CA PHE A 92 23.79 -9.89 6.16
C PHE A 92 24.96 -10.79 6.59
N LEU A 93 25.66 -10.45 7.68
CA LEU A 93 26.78 -11.23 8.22
C LEU A 93 26.33 -12.35 9.16
N GLY A 94 25.07 -12.33 9.61
CA GLY A 94 24.49 -13.36 10.46
C GLY A 94 24.94 -13.24 11.91
N THR A 95 24.35 -12.31 12.67
CA THR A 95 24.51 -12.30 14.13
C THR A 95 23.48 -13.21 14.81
N ASN A 96 23.93 -14.07 15.73
CA ASN A 96 23.10 -15.08 16.41
C ASN A 96 22.02 -14.51 17.36
N VAL A 97 22.00 -13.20 17.63
CA VAL A 97 21.01 -12.58 18.51
C VAL A 97 20.65 -11.20 17.97
N LEU A 98 19.47 -11.05 17.38
CA LEU A 98 18.92 -9.74 17.04
C LEU A 98 18.51 -9.06 18.36
N ASP A 99 19.18 -7.98 18.74
CA ASP A 99 18.83 -7.21 19.96
C ASP A 99 17.37 -6.74 19.87
N GLY A 100 16.56 -7.02 20.90
CA GLY A 100 15.14 -6.67 20.94
C GLY A 100 14.86 -5.17 20.76
N LYS A 101 15.87 -4.32 20.99
CA LYS A 101 15.80 -2.88 20.70
C LYS A 101 15.65 -2.58 19.20
N VAL A 102 16.29 -3.35 18.32
CA VAL A 102 16.22 -3.18 16.86
C VAL A 102 14.82 -3.54 16.36
N SER A 103 14.23 -4.63 16.87
CA SER A 103 12.88 -5.07 16.52
C SER A 103 11.83 -4.02 16.89
N MET A 104 11.96 -3.39 18.06
CA MET A 104 11.07 -2.30 18.50
C MET A 104 11.20 -1.06 17.60
N ALA A 105 12.42 -0.63 17.28
CA ALA A 105 12.66 0.51 16.39
C ALA A 105 12.09 0.26 14.98
N PHE A 106 12.26 -0.96 14.46
CA PHE A 106 11.71 -1.37 13.16
C PHE A 106 10.18 -1.33 13.14
N VAL A 107 9.53 -1.91 14.15
CA VAL A 107 8.06 -1.89 14.26
C VAL A 107 7.53 -0.46 14.38
N ASN A 108 8.21 0.43 15.10
CA ASN A 108 7.84 1.85 15.15
C ASN A 108 7.93 2.54 13.78
N GLY A 109 8.96 2.19 12.98
CA GLY A 109 9.05 2.62 11.59
C GLY A 109 7.87 2.13 10.74
N LEU A 110 7.44 0.88 10.93
CA LEU A 110 6.24 0.35 10.26
C LEU A 110 4.96 1.06 10.69
N HIS A 111 4.78 1.36 11.97
CA HIS A 111 3.65 2.16 12.46
C HIS A 111 3.56 3.51 11.78
N PHE A 112 4.69 4.21 11.68
CA PHE A 112 4.75 5.48 10.95
C PHE A 112 4.37 5.30 9.47
N ALA A 113 4.89 4.26 8.81
CA ALA A 113 4.56 3.97 7.42
C ALA A 113 3.07 3.65 7.22
N PHE A 114 2.44 2.89 8.12
CA PHE A 114 1.00 2.59 8.06
C PHE A 114 0.15 3.83 8.30
N LEU A 115 0.58 4.74 9.18
CA LEU A 115 -0.11 6.01 9.41
C LEU A 115 -0.06 6.91 8.16
N VAL A 116 1.11 7.09 7.57
CA VAL A 116 1.28 7.86 6.31
C VAL A 116 0.46 7.24 5.17
N SER A 117 0.53 5.91 5.03
CA SER A 117 -0.25 5.18 4.01
C SER A 117 -1.75 5.33 4.23
N SER A 118 -2.20 5.31 5.50
CA SER A 118 -3.61 5.54 5.84
C SER A 118 -4.10 6.90 5.37
N VAL A 119 -3.28 7.95 5.54
CA VAL A 119 -3.61 9.30 5.04
C VAL A 119 -3.71 9.32 3.51
N ILE A 120 -2.76 8.70 2.80
CA ILE A 120 -2.77 8.62 1.32
C ILE A 120 -4.02 7.88 0.83
N ILE A 121 -4.36 6.74 1.45
CA ILE A 121 -5.55 5.96 1.10
C ILE A 121 -6.83 6.75 1.44
N PHE A 122 -6.85 7.50 2.55
CA PHE A 122 -7.99 8.34 2.91
C PHE A 122 -8.23 9.44 1.86
N VAL A 123 -7.19 10.14 1.42
CA VAL A 123 -7.28 11.10 0.31
C VAL A 123 -7.75 10.40 -0.98
N SER A 124 -7.23 9.21 -1.27
CA SER A 124 -7.64 8.42 -2.44
C SER A 124 -9.13 8.03 -2.39
N ILE A 125 -9.67 7.73 -1.21
CA ILE A 125 -11.10 7.46 -1.01
C ILE A 125 -11.93 8.71 -1.33
N ILE A 126 -11.52 9.89 -0.84
CA ILE A 126 -12.20 11.16 -1.13
C ILE A 126 -12.24 11.40 -2.64
N LEU A 127 -11.10 11.27 -3.32
CA LEU A 127 -11.02 11.47 -4.78
C LEU A 127 -11.88 10.45 -5.55
N SER A 128 -11.90 9.19 -5.10
CA SER A 128 -12.73 8.14 -5.70
C SER A 128 -14.23 8.45 -5.59
N ILE A 129 -14.67 8.93 -4.43
CA ILE A 129 -16.06 9.34 -4.20
C ILE A 129 -16.43 10.54 -5.10
N LEU A 130 -15.55 11.54 -5.19
CA LEU A 130 -15.78 12.72 -6.04
C LEU A 130 -15.85 12.36 -7.53
N GLY A 131 -15.04 11.40 -7.99
CA GLY A 131 -15.02 10.94 -9.38
C GLY A 131 -16.20 10.05 -9.80
N GLY A 132 -16.94 9.47 -8.84
CA GLY A 132 -18.02 8.50 -9.09
C GLY A 132 -19.29 9.06 -9.75
N ASN A 133 -19.42 10.37 -9.91
CA ASN A 133 -20.64 11.03 -10.42
C ASN A 133 -20.74 11.12 -11.95
N THR A 134 -19.87 10.46 -12.70
CA THR A 134 -19.89 10.52 -14.17
C THR A 134 -21.04 9.66 -14.70
N LYS A 135 -22.22 10.26 -14.86
CA LYS A 135 -23.39 9.62 -15.50
C LYS A 135 -23.03 9.24 -16.93
N VAL A 136 -22.95 7.94 -17.18
CA VAL A 136 -22.88 7.36 -18.53
C VAL A 136 -24.15 7.81 -19.26
N LYS A 137 -24.01 8.70 -20.27
CA LYS A 137 -25.07 8.91 -21.26
C LYS A 137 -25.18 7.60 -22.05
N GLN A 138 -26.35 6.97 -21.95
CA GLN A 138 -26.74 5.80 -22.75
C GLN A 138 -26.70 6.12 -24.24
#